data_AF-A0A2S5P7V3-F1
#
_entry.id   AF-A0A2S5P7V3-F1
#
_cell.length_a   1.000
_cell.length_b   1.000
_cell.length_c   1.000
_cell.angle_alpha   90.00
_cell.angle_beta   90.00
_cell.angle_gamma   90.00
#
_symmetry.space_group_name_H-M   'P 1'
#
loop_
_entity.id
_entity.type
_entity.pdbx_description
1 polymer ?
#
loop_
_entity_poly.entity_id
_entity_poly.type
_entity_poly.pdbx_seq_one_letter_code
_entity_poly.pdbx_strand_id
1 'polypeptide(L)' 'MFHGLRKSAVVFLLEAGCSDAETAAITGQSRDMVEHYAKHVNQKRLTALAILKWESAGKG' A
#
# COMPACT_ATOMS: atom_id res chain seq x y z
N MET A 1 23.35 -7.27 5.64
CA MET A 1 21.95 -7.71 5.85
C MET A 1 21.07 -6.94 4.87
N PHE A 2 20.41 -7.63 3.94
CA PHE A 2 19.61 -7.06 2.85
C PHE A 2 18.34 -6.36 3.38
N HIS A 3 18.46 -5.11 3.82
CA HIS A 3 17.33 -4.34 4.36
C HIS A 3 16.36 -3.83 3.28
N GLY A 4 16.81 -3.71 2.03
CA GLY A 4 15.97 -3.23 0.92
C GLY A 4 14.89 -4.22 0.48
N LEU A 5 15.19 -5.53 0.47
CA LEU A 5 14.30 -6.54 -0.14
C LEU A 5 12.98 -6.71 0.62
N ARG A 6 13.02 -6.66 1.96
CA ARG A 6 11.81 -6.82 2.80
C ARG A 6 10.87 -5.63 2.68
N LYS A 7 11.40 -4.41 2.64
CA LYS A 7 10.61 -3.20 2.39
C LYS A 7 10.00 -3.25 1.00
N SER A 8 10.79 -3.56 -0.02
CA SER A 8 10.32 -3.62 -1.41
C SER A 8 9.26 -4.71 -1.60
N ALA A 9 9.40 -5.87 -0.95
CA ALA A 9 8.39 -6.93 -1.01
C ALA A 9 7.04 -6.49 -0.42
N VAL A 10 7.05 -5.81 0.74
CA VAL A 10 5.82 -5.27 1.34
C VAL A 10 5.17 -4.24 0.43
N VAL A 11 5.94 -3.28 -0.09
CA VAL A 11 5.42 -2.24 -0.99
C VAL A 11 4.82 -2.86 -2.24
N PHE A 12 5.51 -3.82 -2.86
CA PHE A 12 5.04 -4.48 -4.08
C PHE A 12 3.72 -5.24 -3.87
N LEU A 13 3.60 -5.98 -2.76
CA LEU A 13 2.37 -6.72 -2.44
C LEU A 13 1.19 -5.77 -2.17
N LEU A 14 1.43 -4.67 -1.47
CA LEU A 14 0.39 -3.65 -1.20
C LEU A 14 -0.04 -2.94 -2.49
N GLU A 15 0.90 -2.64 -3.39
CA GLU A 15 0.59 -2.06 -4.71
C GLU A 15 -0.15 -3.06 -5.61
N ALA A 16 0.12 -4.36 -5.48
CA ALA A 16 -0.63 -5.43 -6.15
C ALA A 16 -2.05 -5.63 -5.57
N GLY A 17 -2.39 -4.96 -4.47
CA GLY A 17 -3.71 -5.00 -3.85
C GLY A 17 -3.88 -6.05 -2.75
N CYS A 18 -2.79 -6.65 -2.27
CA CYS A 18 -2.85 -7.51 -1.07
C CYS A 18 -3.18 -6.67 0.17
N SER A 19 -3.93 -7.26 1.10
CA SER A 19 -4.20 -6.67 2.40
C SER A 19 -2.95 -6.67 3.29
N ASP A 20 -2.96 -5.83 4.32
CA ASP A 20 -1.87 -5.77 5.31
C ASP A 20 -1.67 -7.13 6.01
N ALA A 21 -2.76 -7.87 6.25
CA ALA A 21 -2.72 -9.19 6.86
C ALA A 21 -2.08 -10.24 5.95
N GLU A 22 -2.43 -10.27 4.66
CA GLU A 22 -1.83 -11.16 3.66
C GLU A 22 -0.35 -10.81 3.46
N THR A 23 -0.03 -9.52 3.38
CA THR A 23 1.33 -9.03 3.20
C THR A 23 2.23 -9.40 4.39
N ALA A 24 1.70 -9.30 5.62
CA ALA A 24 2.40 -9.76 6.82
C ALA A 24 2.64 -11.28 6.81
N ALA A 25 1.62 -12.06 6.43
CA ALA A 25 1.73 -13.52 6.35
C ALA A 25 2.74 -13.98 5.29
N ILE A 26 2.74 -13.36 4.10
CA ILE A 26 3.63 -13.69 2.98
C ILE A 26 5.08 -13.27 3.28
N THR A 27 5.28 -12.08 3.86
CA THR A 27 6.63 -11.56 4.11
C THR A 27 7.23 -11.99 5.44
N GLY A 28 6.43 -12.59 6.33
CA GLY A 28 6.84 -12.98 7.68
C GLY A 28 7.14 -11.78 8.60
N GLN A 29 6.64 -10.59 8.27
CA GLN A 29 6.87 -9.37 9.05
C GLN A 29 5.70 -9.09 9.98
N SER A 30 5.96 -8.34 11.06
CA SER A 30 4.90 -7.90 11.97
C SER A 30 3.91 -6.96 11.26
N ARG A 31 2.66 -6.97 11.73
CA ARG A 31 1.62 -6.09 11.20
C ARG A 31 1.99 -4.62 11.33
N ASP A 32 2.58 -4.20 12.45
CA ASP A 32 3.03 -2.82 12.67
C ASP A 32 4.05 -2.36 11.61
N MET A 33 4.96 -3.26 11.20
CA MET A 33 5.94 -2.96 10.14
C MET A 33 5.28 -2.86 8.77
N VAL A 34 4.31 -3.72 8.48
CA VAL A 34 3.54 -3.65 7.23
C VAL A 34 2.70 -2.38 7.18
N GLU A 35 2.01 -2.05 8.27
CA GLU A 35 1.17 -0.86 8.39
C GLU A 35 1.98 0.43 8.19
N HIS A 36 3.20 0.49 8.72
CA HIS A 36 4.11 1.62 8.50
C HIS A 36 4.36 1.89 7.00
N TYR A 37 4.53 0.84 6.19
CA TYR A 37 4.70 0.97 4.74
C TYR A 37 3.36 1.17 4.03
N ALA A 38 2.31 0.48 4.47
CA ALA A 38 0.96 0.58 3.93
C ALA A 38 0.42 2.01 3.99
N LYS A 39 0.72 2.76 5.04
CA LYS A 39 0.33 4.18 5.15
C LYS A 39 0.77 5.00 3.93
N HIS A 40 2.03 4.86 3.51
CA HIS A 40 2.56 5.63 2.39
C HIS A 40 2.02 5.16 1.04
N VAL A 41 1.89 3.84 0.85
CA VAL A 41 1.36 3.25 -0.39
C VAL A 41 -0.12 3.61 -0.54
N ASN A 42 -0.91 3.42 0.52
CA ASN A 42 -2.33 3.74 0.54
C ASN A 42 -2.57 5.24 0.37
N GLN A 43 -1.75 6.11 0.96
CA GLN A 43 -1.88 7.55 0.75
C GLN A 43 -1.79 7.93 -0.73
N LYS A 44 -0.79 7.42 -1.47
CA LYS A 44 -0.66 7.70 -2.91
C LYS A 44 -1.87 7.19 -3.70
N ARG A 45 -2.28 5.94 -3.43
CA ARG A 45 -3.43 5.31 -4.09
C ARG A 45 -4.73 6.07 -3.83
N LEU A 46 -4.98 6.42 -2.56
CA LEU A 46 -6.18 7.15 -2.16
C LEU A 46 -6.21 8.56 -2.73
N THR A 47 -5.07 9.25 -2.81
CA THR A 47 -4.99 10.57 -3.46
C THR A 47 -5.37 10.48 -4.93
N ALA A 48 -4.81 9.52 -5.68
CA ALA A 48 -5.16 9.33 -7.09
C ALA A 48 -6.66 9.03 -7.27
N LEU A 49 -7.22 8.15 -6.43
CA LEU A 49 -8.65 7.83 -6.45
C LEU A 49 -9.53 9.04 -6.07
N ALA A 50 -9.10 9.86 -5.11
CA ALA A 50 -9.83 11.05 -4.70
C ALA A 50 -9.89 12.09 -5.82
N ILE A 51 -8.78 12.30 -6.55
CA ILE A 51 -8.74 13.19 -7.73
C ILE A 51 -9.69 12.68 -8.82
N LEU A 52 -9.61 11.38 -9.18
CA LEU A 52 -10.50 10.79 -10.18
C LEU A 52 -11.98 10.90 -9.80
N LYS A 53 -12.29 10.71 -8.51
CA LYS A 53 -13.66 10.88 -7.99
C LYS A 53 -14.12 12.34 -8.08
N TRP A 54 -13.25 13.28 -7.77
CA TRP A 54 -13.52 14.73 -7.89
C TRP A 54 -13.79 15.12 -9.34
N GLU A 55 -12.93 14.72 -10.27
CA GLU A 55 -13.08 15.00 -11.71
C GLU A 55 -14.37 14.41 -12.28
N SER A 56 -14.76 13.23 -11.83
CA SER A 56 -16.01 12.57 -12.24
C SER A 56 -17.24 13.28 -11.70
N ALA A 57 -17.17 13.80 -10.47
CA ALA A 57 -18.27 14.52 -9.84
C ALA A 57 -18.52 15.92 -10.45
N GLY A 58 -17.48 16.57 -10.99
CA GLY A 58 -17.60 17.88 -11.66
C GLY A 58 -18.06 17.81 -13.12
N LYS A 59 -18.28 16.62 -13.68
CA LYS A 59 -18.78 16.42 -15.06
C LYS A 59 -20.31 16.20 -15.13
N GLY A 60 -21.03 16.39 -14.03
CA GLY A 60 -22.50 16.37 -13.98
C GLY A 60 -23.07 17.78 -13.79
#